data_AF-A0A257A029-F1
#
_entry.id   AF-A0A257A029-F1
#
_cell.length_a   1.000
_cell.length_b   1.000
_cell.length_c   1.000
_cell.angle_alpha   90.00
_cell.angle_beta   90.00
_cell.angle_gamma   90.00
#
_symmetry.space_group_name_H-M   'P 1'
#
loop_
_entity.id
_entity.type
_entity.pdbx_description
1 polymer ?
#
loop_
_entity_poly.entity_id
_entity_poly.type
_entity_poly.pdbx_seq_one_letter_code
_entity_poly.pdbx_strand_id
1 'polypeptide(L)'
;MIFEKPVDKWKIKKDCLKMILEASKSSYPREFAALLRAEKGVITEIILLPGTISGDSHAIFQLHMLPIDFSIVGSVHSHPSPFANPSKADLSLEKK
;
A
#
# COMPACT_ATOMS: atom_id res chain seq x y z
N MET A 1 -11.57 -10.09 22.64
CA MET A 1 -10.90 -9.37 21.52
C MET A 1 -10.06 -8.28 22.15
N ILE A 2 -8.73 -8.36 22.00
CA ILE A 2 -7.82 -7.33 22.51
C ILE A 2 -7.75 -6.28 21.41
N PHE A 3 -8.40 -5.14 21.61
CA PHE A 3 -8.22 -3.99 20.72
C PHE A 3 -6.86 -3.39 21.08
N GLU A 4 -5.88 -3.49 20.17
CA GLU A 4 -4.63 -2.76 20.32
C GLU A 4 -4.93 -1.26 20.39
N LYS A 5 -4.15 -0.53 21.21
CA LYS A 5 -4.31 0.91 21.35
C LYS A 5 -4.22 1.59 19.98
N PRO A 6 -5.00 2.66 19.74
CA PRO A 6 -4.90 3.44 18.51
C PRO A 6 -3.46 3.88 18.28
N VAL A 7 -3.00 3.73 17.05
CA VAL A 7 -1.64 4.09 16.63
C VAL A 7 -1.64 5.56 16.25
N ASP A 8 -1.08 6.42 17.10
CA ASP A 8 -0.98 7.86 16.81
C ASP A 8 -0.02 8.15 15.64
N LYS A 9 0.97 7.28 15.43
CA LYS A 9 1.96 7.41 14.34
C LYS A 9 2.49 6.06 13.89
N TRP A 10 2.36 5.78 12.60
CA TRP A 10 2.93 4.59 11.98
C TRP A 10 4.47 4.69 11.88
N LYS A 11 5.13 3.56 12.12
CA LYS A 11 6.54 3.36 11.75
C LYS A 11 6.60 2.38 10.58
N ILE A 12 7.69 2.37 9.83
CA ILE A 12 7.92 1.39 8.76
C ILE A 12 9.31 0.76 8.93
N LYS A 13 9.40 -0.56 8.76
CA LYS A 13 10.69 -1.24 8.72
C LYS A 13 11.50 -0.73 7.53
N LYS A 14 12.79 -0.46 7.74
CA LYS A 14 13.70 0.06 6.71
C LYS A 14 13.70 -0.81 5.45
N ASP A 15 13.72 -2.13 5.62
CA ASP A 15 13.77 -3.06 4.48
C ASP A 15 12.44 -3.13 3.73
N CYS A 16 11.30 -2.98 4.43
CA CYS A 16 10.00 -2.84 3.79
C CYS A 16 9.93 -1.56 2.95
N LEU A 17 10.42 -0.43 3.47
CA LEU A 17 10.49 0.81 2.72
C LEU A 17 11.38 0.68 1.48
N LYS A 18 12.56 0.06 1.61
CA LYS A 18 13.44 -0.21 0.47
C LYS A 18 12.77 -1.09 -0.58
N MET A 19 12.06 -2.14 -0.16
CA MET A 19 11.33 -3.02 -1.07
C MET A 19 10.29 -2.24 -1.88
N ILE A 20 9.51 -1.36 -1.24
CA ILE A 20 8.53 -0.49 -1.92
C ILE A 20 9.23 0.40 -2.95
N LEU A 21 10.36 1.02 -2.59
CA LEU A 21 11.10 1.90 -3.49
C LEU A 21 11.66 1.15 -4.71
N GLU A 22 12.24 -0.04 -4.51
CA GLU A 22 12.77 -0.84 -5.60
C GLU A 22 11.65 -1.43 -6.49
N ALA A 23 10.53 -1.85 -5.90
CA ALA A 23 9.36 -2.29 -6.66
C ALA A 23 8.74 -1.15 -7.49
N SER A 24 8.72 0.07 -6.95
CA SER A 24 8.29 1.28 -7.66
C SER A 24 9.19 1.57 -8.86
N LYS A 25 10.51 1.51 -8.68
CA LYS A 25 11.49 1.69 -9.76
C LYS A 25 11.34 0.60 -10.83
N SER A 26 11.15 -0.65 -10.43
CA SER A 26 10.97 -1.76 -11.35
C SER A 26 9.67 -1.69 -12.14
N SER A 27 8.65 -1.00 -11.62
CA SER A 27 7.36 -0.86 -12.28
C SER A 27 7.31 0.32 -13.25
N TYR A 28 8.24 1.27 -13.13
CA TYR A 28 8.33 2.43 -14.01
C TYR A 28 8.33 2.03 -15.51
N PRO A 29 7.56 2.70 -16.38
CA PRO A 29 6.78 3.94 -16.14
C PRO A 29 5.36 3.73 -15.57
N ARG A 30 4.97 2.48 -15.24
CA ARG A 30 3.65 2.19 -14.64
C ARG A 30 3.65 2.41 -13.14
N GLU A 31 2.46 2.53 -12.56
CA GLU A 31 2.27 2.61 -11.12
C GLU A 31 2.48 1.24 -10.45
N PHE A 32 3.32 1.20 -9.42
CA PHE A 32 3.34 0.10 -8.46
C PHE A 32 2.22 0.30 -7.43
N ALA A 33 1.60 -0.78 -6.97
CA ALA A 33 0.67 -0.74 -5.85
C ALA A 33 0.66 -2.04 -5.03
N ALA A 34 0.48 -1.91 -3.71
CA ALA A 34 0.41 -3.02 -2.78
C ALA A 34 -0.40 -2.66 -1.53
N LEU A 35 -0.79 -3.66 -0.74
CA LEU A 35 -1.35 -3.46 0.60
C LEU A 35 -0.24 -3.46 1.65
N LEU A 36 -0.47 -2.78 2.77
CA LEU A 36 0.46 -2.66 3.89
C LEU A 36 -0.02 -3.49 5.06
N ARG A 37 0.87 -4.35 5.58
CA ARG A 37 0.66 -5.07 6.84
C ARG A 37 1.48 -4.42 7.95
N ALA A 38 0.89 -4.34 9.15
CA ALA A 38 1.60 -3.89 10.33
C ALA A 38 1.41 -4.80 11.55
N GLU A 39 2.42 -4.79 12.41
CA GLU A 39 2.38 -5.38 13.75
C GLU A 39 2.75 -4.31 14.77
N LYS A 40 1.94 -4.11 15.81
CA LYS A 40 2.21 -3.17 16.94
C LYS A 40 2.60 -1.76 16.47
N GLY A 41 1.87 -1.23 15.47
CA GLY A 41 2.11 0.11 14.90
C GLY A 41 3.31 0.23 13.97
N VAL A 42 3.95 -0.88 13.58
CA VAL A 42 5.07 -0.91 12.64
C VAL A 42 4.66 -1.65 11.37
N ILE A 43 4.69 -0.96 10.22
CA ILE A 43 4.52 -1.56 8.89
C ILE A 43 5.73 -2.45 8.62
N THR A 44 5.49 -3.74 8.44
CA THR A 44 6.54 -4.76 8.33
C THR A 44 6.73 -5.29 6.93
N GLU A 45 5.68 -5.29 6.12
CA GLU A 45 5.67 -5.94 4.80
C GLU A 45 4.60 -5.36 3.87
N ILE A 46 4.75 -5.71 2.59
CA ILE A 46 3.76 -5.46 1.54
C ILE A 46 3.06 -6.77 1.15
N ILE A 47 1.79 -6.67 0.81
CA ILE A 47 1.01 -7.78 0.27
C ILE A 47 0.65 -7.44 -1.17
N LEU A 48 1.12 -8.27 -2.10
CA LEU A 48 0.72 -8.21 -3.50
C LEU A 48 -0.53 -9.06 -3.69
N LEU A 49 -1.63 -8.42 -4.07
CA LEU A 49 -2.84 -9.13 -4.42
C LEU A 49 -2.73 -9.70 -5.84
N PRO A 50 -2.97 -11.01 -6.04
CA PRO A 50 -3.11 -11.57 -7.38
C PRO A 50 -4.16 -10.79 -8.18
N GLY A 51 -3.92 -10.57 -9.47
CA GLY A 51 -4.84 -9.83 -10.33
C GLY A 51 -4.86 -8.32 -10.09
N THR A 52 -3.95 -7.76 -9.28
CA THR A 52 -3.76 -6.29 -9.22
C THR A 52 -3.34 -5.79 -10.59
N ILE A 53 -4.12 -4.86 -11.16
CA ILE A 53 -3.82 -4.26 -12.45
C ILE A 53 -3.14 -2.92 -12.20
N SER A 54 -1.86 -2.85 -12.57
CA SER A 54 -1.05 -1.63 -12.57
C SER A 54 -1.11 -0.96 -13.94
N GLY A 55 -1.78 0.19 -14.03
CA GLY A 55 -1.80 1.05 -15.21
C GLY A 55 -0.78 2.19 -15.13
N ASP A 56 -0.81 3.09 -16.12
CA ASP A 56 0.09 4.26 -16.17
C ASP A 56 -0.27 5.35 -15.14
N SER A 57 -1.50 5.31 -14.59
CA SER A 57 -2.05 6.36 -13.69
C SER A 57 -3.02 5.83 -12.64
N HIS A 58 -3.22 4.51 -12.59
CA HIS A 58 -4.17 3.89 -11.67
C HIS A 58 -3.68 2.49 -11.29
N ALA A 59 -3.97 2.09 -10.05
CA ALA A 59 -3.89 0.71 -9.61
C ALA A 59 -5.27 0.20 -9.16
N ILE A 60 -5.67 -0.97 -9.65
CA ILE A 60 -6.93 -1.60 -9.28
C ILE A 60 -6.64 -2.80 -8.38
N PHE A 61 -7.00 -2.68 -7.10
CA PHE A 61 -6.91 -3.78 -6.14
C PHE A 61 -8.14 -4.70 -6.25
N GLN A 62 -7.90 -5.99 -6.45
CA GLN A 62 -8.94 -7.03 -6.37
C GLN A 62 -9.18 -7.41 -4.91
N LEU A 63 -9.80 -6.52 -4.13
CA LEU A 63 -10.00 -6.70 -2.68
C LEU A 63 -10.76 -7.99 -2.32
N HIS A 64 -11.54 -8.56 -3.24
CA HIS A 64 -12.21 -9.85 -3.04
C HIS A 64 -11.24 -11.05 -2.98
N MET A 65 -9.99 -10.87 -3.43
CA MET A 65 -8.91 -11.86 -3.29
C MET A 65 -8.12 -11.69 -2.00
N LEU A 66 -8.47 -10.70 -1.17
CA LEU A 66 -7.80 -10.47 0.10
C LEU A 66 -8.16 -11.60 1.09
N PRO A 67 -7.18 -12.38 1.58
CA PRO A 67 -7.45 -13.30 2.68
C PRO A 67 -7.92 -12.52 3.91
N ILE A 68 -8.71 -13.16 4.79
CA ILE A 68 -9.14 -12.55 6.06
C ILE A 68 -7.88 -12.27 6.89
N ASP A 69 -7.52 -11.00 6.98
CA ASP A 69 -6.26 -10.57 7.57
C ASP A 69 -6.40 -9.23 8.28
N PHE A 70 -6.53 -9.29 9.61
CA PHE A 70 -6.74 -8.11 10.44
C PHE A 70 -5.49 -7.24 10.63
N SER A 71 -4.33 -7.70 10.16
CA SER A 71 -3.07 -6.94 10.26
C SER A 71 -2.84 -5.99 9.09
N ILE A 72 -3.78 -5.94 8.13
CA ILE A 72 -3.74 -5.02 7.00
C ILE A 72 -4.25 -3.64 7.44
N VAL A 73 -3.42 -2.63 7.22
CA VAL A 73 -3.63 -1.29 7.77
C VAL A 73 -3.78 -0.20 6.72
N GLY A 74 -3.51 -0.50 5.45
CA GLY A 74 -3.65 0.45 4.35
C GLY A 74 -3.10 -0.06 3.02
N SER A 75 -2.89 0.86 2.08
CA SER A 75 -2.29 0.63 0.77
C SER A 75 -1.09 1.55 0.55
N VAL A 76 -0.28 1.22 -0.45
CA VAL A 76 0.80 2.06 -0.97
C VAL A 76 0.81 1.96 -2.48
N HIS A 77 1.08 3.07 -3.16
CA HIS A 77 1.35 3.08 -4.59
C HIS A 77 2.42 4.11 -4.97
N SER A 78 2.92 4.03 -6.20
CA SER A 78 3.91 4.97 -6.74
C SER A 78 3.30 5.84 -7.83
N HIS A 79 3.62 7.13 -7.87
CA HIS A 79 3.35 7.97 -9.03
C HIS A 79 4.60 8.03 -9.94
N PRO A 80 4.49 7.77 -11.25
CA PRO A 80 5.58 7.94 -12.23
C PRO A 80 5.79 9.41 -12.60
N SER A 81 5.62 10.29 -11.62
CA SER A 81 5.78 11.74 -11.73
C SER A 81 6.53 12.24 -10.49
N PRO A 82 7.16 13.42 -10.55
CA PRO A 82 7.82 14.00 -9.38
C PRO A 82 6.85 14.47 -8.28
N PHE A 83 5.53 14.40 -8.52
CA PHE A 83 4.51 14.83 -7.58
C PHE A 83 3.95 13.63 -6.80
N ALA A 84 3.99 13.72 -5.47
CA ALA A 84 3.41 12.74 -4.55
C ALA A 84 1.99 13.11 -4.10
N ASN A 85 1.31 13.96 -4.87
CA ASN A 85 -0.05 14.40 -4.53
C ASN A 85 -1.05 13.32 -4.95
N PRO A 86 -1.96 12.90 -4.06
CA PRO A 86 -2.98 11.91 -4.41
C PRO A 86 -3.92 12.48 -5.48
N SER A 87 -4.28 11.65 -6.45
CA SER A 87 -5.33 11.94 -7.41
C SER A 87 -6.71 11.89 -6.74
N LYS A 88 -7.75 12.30 -7.48
CA LYS A 88 -9.15 12.14 -7.01
C LYS A 88 -9.53 10.67 -6.81
N ALA A 89 -8.96 9.77 -7.61
CA ALA A 89 -9.20 8.33 -7.49
C ALA A 89 -8.56 7.78 -6.21
N ASP A 90 -7.33 8.20 -5.90
CA ASP A 90 -6.61 7.81 -4.69
C ASP A 90 -7.38 8.24 -3.43
N LEU A 91 -7.84 9.50 -3.41
CA LEU A 91 -8.68 10.01 -2.31
C LEU A 91 -9.99 9.25 -2.17
N SER A 92 -10.56 8.72 -3.26
CA SER A 92 -11.78 7.91 -3.20
C SER A 92 -11.51 6.50 -2.68
N LEU A 93 -10.32 5.96 -2.93
CA LEU A 93 -9.91 4.63 -2.45
C LEU A 93 -9.55 4.65 -0.96
N GLU A 94 -8.95 5.74 -0.49
CA GLU A 94 -8.54 5.91 0.91
C GLU A 94 -9.68 6.38 1.83
N LYS A 95 -10.73 6.97 1.27
CA LYS A 95 -11.95 7.32 2.02
C LYS A 95 -12.72 6.06 2.38
N LYS A 96 -12.52 5.59 3.61
CA LYS A 96 -13.44 4.72 4.33
C LYS A 96 -14.69 5.47 4.79
#